data_AF-A0A1Y1K0Z8-F1
#
_entry.id   AF-A0A1Y1K0Z8-F1
#
_cell.length_a   1.000
_cell.length_b   1.000
_cell.length_c   1.000
_cell.angle_alpha   90.00
_cell.angle_beta   90.00
_cell.angle_gamma   90.00
#
_symmetry.space_group_name_H-M   'P 1'
#
loop_
_entity.id
_entity.type
_entity.pdbx_description
1 polymer ?
#
loop_
_entity_poly.entity_id
_entity_poly.type
_entity_poly.pdbx_seq_one_letter_code
_entity_poly.pdbx_strand_id
1 'polypeptide(L)'
;FPRFAMKTCILISLLFYTASAYKYNVHLEVSKAWDIMASFPREKCILQTGVDRNAANVALLNMDLPEDYPFKCFSKCIFVELGFYNPATDTFNSDRILKGLVGIPS
;
A
#
# COMPACT_ATOMS: atom_id res chain seq x y z
N PHE A 1 -2.68 45.14 -8.00
CA PHE A 1 -2.92 43.69 -8.07
C PHE A 1 -3.54 43.23 -6.75
N PRO A 2 -4.83 42.86 -6.74
CA PRO A 2 -5.63 42.96 -5.52
C PRO A 2 -5.29 41.82 -4.56
N ARG A 3 -5.11 42.18 -3.29
CA ARG A 3 -4.85 41.31 -2.13
C ARG A 3 -5.88 40.17 -1.96
N PHE A 4 -7.04 40.30 -2.61
CA PHE A 4 -8.09 39.28 -2.69
C PHE A 4 -7.66 38.05 -3.50
N ALA A 5 -7.03 38.26 -4.66
CA ALA A 5 -6.63 37.15 -5.55
C ALA A 5 -5.63 36.19 -4.89
N MET A 6 -4.67 36.73 -4.12
CA MET A 6 -3.68 35.93 -3.39
C MET A 6 -4.31 35.03 -2.31
N LYS A 7 -5.31 35.55 -1.57
CA LYS A 7 -6.02 34.75 -0.56
C LYS A 7 -6.86 33.65 -1.21
N THR A 8 -7.49 33.95 -2.33
CA THR A 8 -8.27 32.98 -3.09
C THR A 8 -7.36 31.89 -3.68
N CYS A 9 -6.18 32.24 -4.20
CA CYS A 9 -5.19 31.25 -4.66
C CYS A 9 -4.72 30.32 -3.54
N ILE A 10 -4.42 30.85 -2.34
CA ILE A 10 -3.98 30.03 -1.19
C ILE A 10 -5.07 29.04 -0.77
N LEU A 11 -6.34 29.50 -0.69
CA LEU A 11 -7.47 28.62 -0.34
C LEU A 11 -7.69 27.53 -1.38
N ILE A 12 -7.58 27.88 -2.67
CA ILE A 12 -7.68 26.90 -3.76
C ILE A 12 -6.55 25.88 -3.68
N SER A 13 -5.31 26.31 -3.45
CA SER A 13 -4.16 25.41 -3.29
C SER A 13 -4.32 24.46 -2.10
N LEU A 14 -4.86 24.94 -0.97
CA LEU A 14 -5.12 24.10 0.21
C LEU A 14 -6.21 23.05 -0.06
N LEU A 15 -7.29 23.42 -0.76
CA LEU A 15 -8.36 22.49 -1.14
C LEU A 15 -7.84 21.40 -2.09
N PHE A 16 -7.00 21.76 -3.07
CA PHE A 16 -6.35 20.78 -3.94
C PHE A 16 -5.39 19.87 -3.16
N TYR A 17 -4.67 20.39 -2.17
CA TYR A 17 -3.79 19.59 -1.32
C TYR A 17 -4.56 18.53 -0.52
N THR A 18 -5.73 18.88 0.02
CA THR A 18 -6.61 17.92 0.71
C THR A 18 -7.21 16.87 -0.22
N ALA A 19 -7.48 17.23 -1.48
CA ALA A 19 -7.93 16.28 -2.49
C ALA A 19 -6.81 15.31 -2.92
N SER A 20 -5.55 15.76 -2.94
CA SER A 20 -4.39 14.91 -3.21
C SER A 20 -3.95 14.04 -2.03
N ALA A 21 -4.41 14.34 -0.81
CA ALA A 21 -4.15 13.53 0.39
C ALA A 21 -5.06 12.30 0.51
N TYR A 22 -5.71 11.89 -0.59
CA TYR A 22 -6.58 10.72 -0.64
C TYR A 22 -5.80 9.46 -0.24
N LYS A 23 -5.99 9.02 1.00
CA LYS A 23 -5.60 7.67 1.44
C LYS A 23 -6.59 6.68 0.83
N TYR A 24 -6.08 5.59 0.27
CA TYR A 24 -6.87 4.54 -0.39
C TYR A 24 -8.04 4.08 0.51
N ASN A 25 -9.27 4.40 0.10
CA ASN A 25 -10.47 3.95 0.82
C ASN A 25 -10.87 2.56 0.32
N VAL A 26 -10.07 1.56 0.70
CA VAL A 26 -10.33 0.15 0.38
C VAL A 26 -11.30 -0.42 1.40
N HIS A 27 -12.30 -1.17 0.92
CA HIS A 27 -13.27 -1.83 1.80
C HIS A 27 -12.54 -2.71 2.83
N LEU A 28 -12.96 -2.66 4.11
CA LEU A 28 -12.27 -3.35 5.21
C LEU A 28 -12.07 -4.86 4.93
N GLU A 29 -13.06 -5.50 4.31
CA GLU A 29 -12.98 -6.93 3.96
C GLU A 29 -11.88 -7.22 2.94
N VAL A 30 -11.63 -6.28 2.01
CA VAL A 30 -10.52 -6.38 1.07
C VAL A 30 -9.19 -6.29 1.81
N SER A 31 -9.02 -5.27 2.65
CA SER A 31 -7.81 -5.10 3.47
C SER A 31 -7.51 -6.33 4.34
N LYS A 32 -8.52 -6.89 5.03
CA LYS A 32 -8.37 -8.11 5.84
C LYS A 32 -7.90 -9.30 5.02
N ALA A 33 -8.45 -9.51 3.82
CA ALA A 33 -8.03 -10.62 2.97
C ALA A 33 -6.57 -10.48 2.51
N TRP A 34 -6.14 -9.27 2.14
CA TRP A 34 -4.74 -8.99 1.85
C TRP A 34 -3.85 -9.23 3.06
N ASP A 35 -4.28 -8.82 4.25
CA ASP A 35 -3.55 -9.03 5.50
C ASP A 35 -3.37 -10.53 5.81
N ILE A 36 -4.43 -11.32 5.63
CA ILE A 36 -4.42 -12.78 5.77
C ILE A 36 -3.47 -13.41 4.76
N MET A 37 -3.53 -13.04 3.47
CA MET A 37 -2.62 -13.57 2.46
C MET A 37 -1.16 -13.22 2.79
N ALA A 38 -0.89 -11.98 3.18
CA ALA A 38 0.44 -11.50 3.53
C ALA A 38 0.96 -12.12 4.84
N SER A 39 0.11 -12.70 5.69
CA SER A 39 0.51 -13.32 6.97
C SER A 39 1.49 -14.48 6.77
N PHE A 40 1.35 -15.26 5.69
CA PHE A 40 2.17 -16.44 5.43
C PHE A 40 3.67 -16.09 5.27
N PRO A 41 4.07 -15.18 4.37
CA PRO A 41 5.47 -14.77 4.24
C PRO A 41 5.92 -13.69 5.23
N ARG A 42 5.02 -13.14 6.07
CA ARG A 42 5.28 -11.92 6.85
C ARG A 42 6.54 -11.99 7.68
N GLU A 43 6.65 -13.00 8.54
CA GLU A 43 7.77 -13.10 9.49
C GLU A 43 9.10 -13.23 8.76
N LYS A 44 9.15 -14.06 7.71
CA LYS A 44 10.31 -14.21 6.85
C LYS A 44 10.72 -12.86 6.24
N CYS A 45 9.77 -12.11 5.71
CA CYS A 45 10.04 -10.81 5.10
C CYS A 45 10.44 -9.73 6.12
N ILE A 46 9.92 -9.77 7.35
CA ILE A 46 10.37 -8.89 8.44
C ILE A 46 11.85 -9.14 8.73
N LEU A 47 12.24 -10.40 8.92
CA LEU A 47 13.62 -10.77 9.24
C LEU A 47 14.59 -10.44 8.10
N GLN A 48 14.18 -10.60 6.84
CA GLN A 48 15.03 -10.31 5.69
C GLN A 48 15.26 -8.81 5.46
N THR A 49 14.27 -7.97 5.76
CA THR A 49 14.29 -6.55 5.36
C THR A 49 14.59 -5.60 6.50
N GLY A 50 14.43 -6.04 7.76
CA GLY A 50 14.59 -5.19 8.92
C GLY A 50 13.53 -4.09 9.02
N VAL A 51 12.41 -4.22 8.30
CA VAL A 51 11.26 -3.32 8.44
C VAL A 51 10.77 -3.29 9.88
N ASP A 52 10.27 -2.15 10.31
CA ASP A 52 9.61 -2.05 11.61
C ASP A 52 8.48 -3.09 11.72
N ARG A 53 8.51 -3.89 12.80
CA ARG A 53 7.57 -4.99 12.99
C ARG A 53 6.15 -4.47 13.17
N ASN A 54 5.96 -3.31 13.80
CA ASN A 54 4.62 -2.76 13.97
C ASN A 54 4.07 -2.31 12.62
N ALA A 55 4.85 -1.56 11.83
CA ALA A 55 4.49 -1.15 10.48
C ALA A 55 4.11 -2.35 9.59
N ALA A 56 4.92 -3.42 9.59
CA ALA A 56 4.65 -4.63 8.83
C ALA A 56 3.34 -5.35 9.23
N ASN A 57 2.86 -5.15 10.45
CA ASN A 57 1.67 -5.81 10.97
C ASN A 57 0.38 -5.03 10.78
N VAL A 58 0.44 -3.70 10.74
CA VAL A 58 -0.75 -2.85 10.75
C VAL A 58 -0.97 -2.09 9.45
N ALA A 59 0.02 -2.02 8.57
CA ALA A 59 -0.02 -1.17 7.38
C ALA A 59 -1.22 -1.47 6.44
N LEU A 60 -1.52 -2.76 6.20
CA LEU A 60 -2.67 -3.15 5.38
C LEU A 60 -3.99 -2.82 6.07
N LEU A 61 -4.14 -3.16 7.35
CA LEU A 61 -5.37 -2.94 8.12
C LEU A 61 -5.69 -1.44 8.30
N ASN A 62 -4.66 -0.62 8.47
CA ASN A 62 -4.80 0.83 8.62
C ASN A 62 -4.84 1.57 7.28
N MET A 63 -4.64 0.87 6.15
CA MET A 63 -4.45 1.46 4.83
C MET A 63 -3.37 2.57 4.85
N ASP A 64 -2.35 2.37 5.67
CA ASP A 64 -1.25 3.30 5.89
C ASP A 64 0.04 2.57 5.52
N LEU A 65 0.45 2.73 4.27
CA LEU A 65 1.59 2.05 3.67
C LEU A 65 2.80 3.00 3.71
N PRO A 66 3.79 2.78 4.60
CA PRO A 66 4.99 3.60 4.66
C PRO A 66 5.73 3.63 3.32
N GLU A 67 6.29 4.79 2.97
CA GLU A 67 7.07 4.97 1.73
C GLU A 67 8.58 4.84 1.92
N ASP A 68 9.02 4.44 3.12
CA ASP A 68 10.43 4.25 3.42
C ASP A 68 11.02 3.01 2.72
N TYR A 69 12.34 3.01 2.59
CA TYR A 69 13.05 1.95 1.86
C TYR A 69 12.84 0.55 2.48
N PRO A 70 12.93 0.35 3.81
CA PRO A 70 12.63 -0.94 4.44
C PRO A 70 11.24 -1.48 4.10
N PHE A 71 10.21 -0.63 4.15
CA PHE A 71 8.85 -1.07 3.85
C PHE A 71 8.64 -1.42 2.36
N LYS A 72 9.30 -0.69 1.44
CA LYS A 72 9.33 -1.05 0.02
C LYS A 72 9.99 -2.41 -0.22
N CYS A 73 11.11 -2.69 0.44
CA CYS A 73 11.76 -3.99 0.38
C CYS A 73 10.90 -5.11 0.98
N PHE A 74 10.24 -4.85 2.12
CA PHE A 74 9.29 -5.76 2.73
C PHE A 74 8.15 -6.10 1.77
N SER A 75 7.53 -5.08 1.17
CA SER A 75 6.44 -5.24 0.20
C SER A 75 6.87 -6.07 -1.01
N LYS A 76 8.07 -5.80 -1.55
CA LYS A 76 8.67 -6.62 -2.61
C LYS A 76 8.83 -8.08 -2.18
N CYS A 77 9.35 -8.33 -0.98
CA CYS A 77 9.51 -9.69 -0.45
C CYS A 77 8.16 -10.44 -0.40
N ILE A 78 7.11 -9.82 0.14
CA ILE A 78 5.77 -10.40 0.19
C ILE A 78 5.29 -10.79 -1.22
N PHE A 79 5.45 -9.90 -2.20
CA PHE A 79 5.01 -10.15 -3.58
C PHE A 79 5.80 -11.26 -4.27
N VAL A 80 7.11 -11.39 -3.97
CA VAL A 80 7.92 -12.50 -4.47
C VAL A 80 7.45 -13.83 -3.88
N GLU A 81 7.28 -13.89 -2.55
CA GLU A 81 6.87 -15.13 -1.86
C GLU A 81 5.46 -15.59 -2.25
N LEU A 82 4.55 -14.64 -2.49
CA LEU A 82 3.21 -14.94 -3.00
C LEU A 82 3.19 -15.29 -4.48
N GLY A 83 4.30 -15.16 -5.20
CA GLY A 83 4.41 -15.39 -6.64
C GLY A 83 3.72 -14.31 -7.48
N PHE A 84 3.42 -13.16 -6.91
CA PHE A 84 2.84 -12.00 -7.58
C PHE A 84 3.87 -11.22 -8.39
N TYR A 85 5.15 -11.32 -8.04
CA TYR A 85 6.23 -10.64 -8.75
C TYR A 85 7.41 -11.60 -8.97
N ASN A 86 7.92 -11.64 -10.20
CA ASN A 86 9.11 -12.39 -10.56
C ASN A 86 10.30 -11.44 -10.70
N PRO A 87 11.31 -11.49 -9.81
CA PRO A 87 12.47 -10.60 -9.87
C PRO A 87 13.44 -10.92 -11.02
N ALA A 88 13.39 -12.13 -11.59
CA ALA A 88 14.28 -12.51 -12.70
C ALA A 88 13.80 -11.91 -14.03
N THR A 89 12.50 -11.74 -14.20
CA THR A 89 11.88 -11.19 -15.42
C THR A 89 11.35 -9.77 -15.23
N ASP A 90 11.35 -9.25 -13.99
CA ASP A 90 10.77 -7.96 -13.61
C ASP A 90 9.28 -7.81 -14.00
N THR A 91 8.51 -8.90 -13.83
CA THR A 91 7.10 -8.95 -14.24
C THR A 91 6.17 -9.30 -13.08
N PHE A 92 5.00 -8.66 -13.06
CA PHE A 92 3.90 -9.05 -12.18
C PHE A 92 3.04 -10.15 -12.79
N ASN A 93 2.57 -11.07 -11.95
CA ASN A 93 1.59 -12.09 -12.31
C ASN A 93 0.18 -11.60 -11.97
N SER A 94 -0.39 -10.77 -12.86
CA SER A 94 -1.71 -10.17 -12.67
C SER A 94 -2.81 -11.23 -12.49
N ASP A 95 -2.75 -12.36 -13.19
CA ASP A 95 -3.72 -13.44 -13.05
C ASP A 95 -3.72 -14.03 -11.64
N ARG A 96 -2.53 -14.18 -11.04
CA ARG A 96 -2.38 -14.69 -9.68
C ARG A 96 -2.81 -13.66 -8.63
N ILE A 97 -2.53 -12.39 -8.87
CA ILE A 97 -3.02 -11.28 -8.02
C ILE A 97 -4.55 -11.29 -8.04
N LEU A 98 -5.17 -11.34 -9.22
CA LEU A 98 -6.64 -11.38 -9.36
C LEU A 98 -7.23 -12.62 -8.71
N LYS A 99 -6.65 -13.81 -8.90
CA LYS A 99 -7.11 -15.04 -8.22
C LYS A 99 -7.02 -14.94 -6.69
N GLY A 100 -6.03 -14.23 -6.15
CA GLY A 100 -5.95 -13.93 -4.71
C GLY A 100 -7.09 -13.03 -4.21
N LEU A 101 -7.65 -12.19 -5.10
CA LEU A 101 -8.77 -11.29 -4.81
C LEU A 101 -10.15 -11.93 -4.97
N VAL A 102 -10.30 -12.94 -5.84
CA VAL A 102 -11.59 -13.60 -6.17
C VAL A 102 -12.25 -14.32 -4.98
N GLY A 103 -11.55 -14.47 -3.85
CA GLY A 103 -12.14 -14.96 -2.58
C GLY A 103 -12.97 -13.93 -1.80
N ILE A 104 -13.03 -12.68 -2.26
CA ILE A 104 -13.71 -11.57 -1.58
C ILE A 104 -14.93 -11.18 -2.42
N PRO A 105 -16.16 -11.27 -1.90
CA PRO A 105 -17.35 -10.81 -2.63
C PRO A 105 -17.18 -9.33 -2.98
N SER A 106 -17.48 -8.99 -4.23
CA SER A 106 -17.64 -7.61 -4.71
C SER A 106 -18.75 -6.88 -3.98
#